data_AF-A0A966PHL6-F1
#
_entry.id   AF-A0A966PHL6-F1
#
_cell.length_a   1.000
_cell.length_b   1.000
_cell.length_c   1.000
_cell.angle_alpha   90.00
_cell.angle_beta   90.00
_cell.angle_gamma   90.00
#
_symmetry.space_group_name_H-M   'P 1'
#
loop_
_entity.id
_entity.type
_entity.pdbx_description
1 polymer ?
#
loop_
_entity_poly.entity_id
_entity_poly.type
_entity_poly.pdbx_seq_one_letter_code
_entity_poly.pdbx_strand_id
1 'polypeptide(L)'
;MIKVRLPDDSTRELPVGSTGLDLAQSIGKRLAQAAVATVIDGAESDLGVELVDGARVSIVTADSDAGRHVLRHSTAHVLAQAVVQLFEGAKFSIGPAIEDGFYYDFELPGNKTFSDADLVAITEKMQQIVAADQPFVKTEMSAEAALKIFKDQPYKCEIIQRVTKGDADSVDALEAGSADSVSVYRNSENFVDLCRGPHVPSTSRLGHFALMKVAGAYWRGNEKGPMLQRIYGTAWESKSALAEHLHRLEEAEKRDHRRLAVEMDLLSFPQELGGGLAVWHPKGGIVRKLMEDYSRERHQSGGYKFVFTPHLANSHLFETSGHLQFYKDGMYPPMEMDNGTYYPKPMNCPMHCLIYRDRQRSYRELPLRLFELGTVYRYERAGTLHGLLRIRGFTQDDSHIFCTQEQMA
;
A
#
# COMPACT_ATOMS: atom_id res chain seq x y z
N MET A 1 24.51 -38.45 2.14
CA MET A 1 24.52 -37.32 1.20
C MET A 1 23.07 -37.08 0.78
N ILE A 2 22.70 -35.83 0.57
CA ILE A 2 21.46 -35.42 -0.08
C ILE A 2 21.80 -34.85 -1.46
N LYS A 3 20.88 -34.97 -2.41
CA LYS A 3 21.00 -34.46 -3.77
C LYS A 3 19.94 -33.41 -4.02
N VAL A 4 20.37 -32.16 -4.22
CA VAL A 4 19.46 -31.04 -4.52
C VAL A 4 19.56 -30.64 -5.99
N ARG A 5 18.45 -30.18 -6.56
CA ARG A 5 18.33 -29.70 -7.95
C ARG A 5 18.38 -28.17 -7.98
N LEU A 6 19.21 -27.62 -8.85
CA LEU A 6 19.35 -26.17 -9.05
C LEU A 6 18.43 -25.66 -10.19
N PRO A 7 18.27 -24.33 -10.36
CA PRO A 7 17.40 -23.78 -11.41
C PRO A 7 17.82 -24.11 -12.84
N ASP A 8 19.11 -24.40 -13.05
CA ASP A 8 19.69 -24.81 -14.33
C ASP A 8 19.60 -26.33 -14.56
N ASP A 9 18.80 -27.03 -13.76
CA ASP A 9 18.61 -28.48 -13.73
C ASP A 9 19.88 -29.29 -13.38
N SER A 10 20.96 -28.62 -13.02
CA SER A 10 22.14 -29.27 -12.45
C SER A 10 21.84 -29.78 -11.03
N THR A 11 22.64 -30.75 -10.56
CA THR A 11 22.48 -31.34 -9.23
C THR A 11 23.72 -31.15 -8.39
N ARG A 12 23.53 -30.89 -7.09
CA ARG A 12 24.61 -30.80 -6.11
C ARG A 12 24.42 -31.84 -5.02
N GLU A 13 25.50 -32.47 -4.61
CA GLU A 13 25.53 -33.40 -3.48
C GLU A 13 26.09 -32.70 -2.24
N LEU A 14 25.36 -32.80 -1.14
CA LEU A 14 25.72 -32.20 0.15
C LEU A 14 25.60 -33.23 1.27
N PRO A 15 26.29 -33.06 2.41
CA PRO A 15 26.04 -33.84 3.62
C PRO A 15 24.56 -33.80 4.07
N VAL A 16 24.12 -34.81 4.80
CA VAL A 16 22.79 -34.80 5.42
C VAL A 16 22.76 -33.70 6.50
N GLY A 17 21.68 -32.93 6.56
CA GLY A 17 21.55 -31.76 7.45
C GLY A 17 22.12 -30.47 6.87
N SER A 18 22.60 -30.46 5.62
CA SER A 18 23.04 -29.22 4.97
C SER A 18 21.89 -28.25 4.73
N THR A 19 22.19 -26.97 4.87
CA THR A 19 21.26 -25.85 4.77
C THR A 19 21.37 -25.14 3.42
N GLY A 20 20.49 -24.15 3.18
CA GLY A 20 20.62 -23.22 2.07
C GLY A 20 21.96 -22.46 2.06
N LEU A 21 22.49 -22.13 3.24
CA LEU A 21 23.80 -21.49 3.37
C LEU A 21 24.93 -22.42 2.90
N ASP A 22 24.89 -23.70 3.30
CA ASP A 22 25.89 -24.69 2.89
C ASP A 22 25.87 -24.93 1.39
N LEU A 23 24.67 -24.96 0.78
CA LEU A 23 24.52 -25.01 -0.67
C LEU A 23 25.18 -23.79 -1.33
N ALA A 24 24.89 -22.58 -0.85
CA ALA A 24 25.49 -21.36 -1.39
C ALA A 24 27.03 -21.36 -1.25
N GLN A 25 27.56 -21.84 -0.13
CA GLN A 25 29.00 -22.00 0.11
C GLN A 25 29.64 -23.00 -0.84
N SER A 26 28.97 -24.12 -1.11
CA SER A 26 29.45 -25.16 -2.04
C SER A 26 29.57 -24.66 -3.49
N ILE A 27 28.73 -23.68 -3.88
CA ILE A 27 28.77 -23.05 -5.20
C ILE A 27 29.86 -21.97 -5.24
N GLY A 28 29.96 -21.14 -4.20
CA GLY A 28 31.05 -20.21 -4.08
C GLY A 28 30.88 -19.19 -2.96
N LYS A 29 32.00 -18.75 -2.39
CA LYS A 29 32.06 -17.80 -1.27
C LYS A 29 31.27 -16.51 -1.52
N ARG A 30 31.32 -15.96 -2.73
CA ARG A 30 30.59 -14.73 -3.10
C ARG A 30 29.07 -14.93 -3.06
N LEU A 31 28.58 -16.10 -3.51
CA LEU A 31 27.15 -16.40 -3.45
C LEU A 31 26.69 -16.57 -2.00
N ALA A 32 27.45 -17.29 -1.18
CA ALA A 32 27.16 -17.42 0.25
C ALA A 32 27.09 -16.05 0.96
N GLN A 33 27.97 -15.12 0.60
CA GLN A 33 27.96 -13.76 1.14
C GLN A 33 26.77 -12.93 0.66
N ALA A 34 26.24 -13.18 -0.54
CA ALA A 34 25.08 -12.47 -1.08
C ALA A 34 23.74 -13.11 -0.71
N ALA A 35 23.74 -14.38 -0.28
CA ALA A 35 22.54 -15.15 0.05
C ALA A 35 21.84 -14.59 1.30
N VAL A 36 20.52 -14.44 1.20
CA VAL A 36 19.65 -13.98 2.30
C VAL A 36 18.55 -14.97 2.64
N ALA A 37 18.07 -15.75 1.67
CA ALA A 37 17.02 -16.76 1.84
C ALA A 37 17.16 -17.85 0.77
N THR A 38 16.28 -18.84 0.80
CA THR A 38 16.14 -19.86 -0.24
C THR A 38 14.70 -19.97 -0.71
N VAL A 39 14.52 -20.53 -1.90
CA VAL A 39 13.24 -21.09 -2.34
C VAL A 39 13.42 -22.59 -2.46
N ILE A 40 12.61 -23.37 -1.75
CA ILE A 40 12.63 -24.83 -1.73
C ILE A 40 11.30 -25.32 -2.30
N ASP A 41 11.35 -26.04 -3.42
CA ASP A 41 10.19 -26.56 -4.12
C ASP A 41 9.09 -25.51 -4.40
N GLY A 42 9.52 -24.27 -4.65
CA GLY A 42 8.64 -23.13 -4.96
C GLY A 42 8.19 -22.31 -3.75
N ALA A 43 8.55 -22.69 -2.52
CA ALA A 43 8.24 -21.95 -1.30
C ALA A 43 9.47 -21.22 -0.73
N GLU A 44 9.31 -19.95 -0.34
CA GLU A 44 10.36 -19.19 0.33
C GLU A 44 10.66 -19.76 1.74
N SER A 45 11.93 -19.79 2.11
CA SER A 45 12.42 -20.38 3.36
C SER A 45 13.66 -19.65 3.87
N ASP A 46 13.88 -19.68 5.19
CA ASP A 46 15.10 -19.15 5.79
C ASP A 46 16.33 -19.90 5.26
N LEU A 47 17.43 -19.17 5.14
CA LEU A 47 18.69 -19.72 4.62
C LEU A 47 19.27 -20.86 5.50
N GLY A 48 18.93 -20.86 6.79
CA GLY A 48 19.37 -21.86 7.77
C GLY A 48 18.50 -23.11 7.86
N VAL A 49 17.42 -23.21 7.08
CA VAL A 49 16.58 -24.42 7.05
C VAL A 49 17.31 -25.55 6.36
N GLU A 50 17.27 -26.75 6.96
CA GLU A 50 17.85 -27.96 6.40
C GLU A 50 17.17 -28.35 5.08
N LEU A 51 17.98 -28.72 4.09
CA LEU A 51 17.52 -29.13 2.78
C LEU A 51 17.14 -30.61 2.77
N VAL A 52 16.08 -30.93 2.03
CA VAL A 52 15.58 -32.31 1.86
C VAL A 52 16.16 -32.92 0.59
N ASP A 53 16.41 -34.23 0.61
CA ASP A 53 16.87 -34.98 -0.55
C ASP A 53 15.87 -34.89 -1.71
N GLY A 54 16.36 -34.59 -2.91
CA GLY A 54 15.57 -34.44 -4.14
C GLY A 54 14.92 -33.07 -4.37
N ALA A 55 14.97 -32.17 -3.38
CA ALA A 55 14.35 -30.84 -3.45
C ALA A 55 14.96 -29.97 -4.56
N ARG A 56 14.12 -29.12 -5.18
CA ARG A 56 14.57 -28.06 -6.09
C ARG A 56 14.82 -26.80 -5.26
N VAL A 57 16.06 -26.29 -5.29
CA VAL A 57 16.49 -25.19 -4.43
C VAL A 57 17.06 -24.05 -5.27
N SER A 58 16.60 -22.82 -5.04
CA SER A 58 17.24 -21.61 -5.55
C SER A 58 17.67 -20.69 -4.42
N ILE A 59 18.86 -20.10 -4.55
CA ILE A 59 19.37 -19.12 -3.59
C ILE A 59 18.80 -17.74 -3.93
N VAL A 60 18.24 -17.06 -2.93
CA VAL A 60 17.79 -15.67 -3.04
C VAL A 60 18.95 -14.77 -2.60
N THR A 61 19.38 -13.87 -3.48
CA THR A 61 20.44 -12.91 -3.21
C THR A 61 19.88 -11.55 -2.81
N ALA A 62 20.59 -10.82 -1.96
CA ALA A 62 20.18 -9.54 -1.40
C ALA A 62 19.76 -8.47 -2.43
N ASP A 63 20.36 -8.49 -3.62
CA ASP A 63 20.13 -7.53 -4.72
C ASP A 63 18.90 -7.84 -5.59
N SER A 64 18.33 -9.05 -5.47
CA SER A 64 17.09 -9.41 -6.14
C SER A 64 15.86 -8.77 -5.46
N ASP A 65 14.73 -8.67 -6.16
CA ASP A 65 13.49 -8.12 -5.59
C ASP A 65 13.02 -8.94 -4.37
N ALA A 66 13.06 -10.27 -4.46
CA ALA A 66 12.79 -11.16 -3.34
C ALA A 66 13.78 -10.96 -2.19
N GLY A 67 15.07 -10.78 -2.49
CA GLY A 67 16.08 -10.50 -1.46
C GLY A 67 15.87 -9.17 -0.75
N ARG A 68 15.50 -8.12 -1.48
CA ARG A 68 15.14 -6.82 -0.91
C ARG A 68 13.89 -6.92 -0.06
N HIS A 69 12.91 -7.73 -0.46
CA HIS A 69 11.74 -8.02 0.39
C HIS A 69 12.16 -8.65 1.73
N VAL A 70 13.02 -9.66 1.73
CA VAL A 70 13.56 -10.29 2.96
C VAL A 70 14.35 -9.29 3.82
N LEU A 71 15.18 -8.46 3.20
CA LEU A 71 15.93 -7.39 3.90
C LEU A 71 14.99 -6.40 4.60
N ARG A 72 13.97 -5.92 3.89
CA ARG A 72 12.99 -4.95 4.42
C ARG A 72 12.16 -5.56 5.53
N HIS A 73 11.72 -6.80 5.36
CA HIS A 73 10.96 -7.52 6.39
C HIS A 73 11.77 -7.73 7.67
N SER A 74 13.04 -8.13 7.53
CA SER A 74 13.96 -8.27 8.66
C SER A 74 14.31 -6.93 9.33
N THR A 75 14.38 -5.85 8.54
CA THR A 75 14.61 -4.50 9.07
C THR A 75 13.39 -4.00 9.85
N ALA A 76 12.17 -4.34 9.41
CA ALA A 76 10.94 -4.03 10.15
C ALA A 76 10.94 -4.71 11.54
N HIS A 77 11.40 -5.97 11.64
CA HIS A 77 11.57 -6.63 12.95
C HIS A 77 12.55 -5.91 13.87
N VAL A 78 13.70 -5.47 13.34
CA VAL A 78 14.68 -4.70 14.13
C VAL A 78 14.13 -3.34 14.54
N LEU A 79 13.31 -2.71 13.70
CA LEU A 79 12.57 -1.49 14.08
C LEU A 79 11.63 -1.77 15.25
N ALA A 80 10.83 -2.83 15.20
CA ALA A 80 9.94 -3.19 16.29
C ALA A 80 10.68 -3.45 17.60
N GLN A 81 11.78 -4.20 17.55
CA GLN A 81 12.64 -4.42 18.71
C GLN A 81 13.20 -3.11 19.27
N ALA A 82 13.71 -2.22 18.42
CA ALA A 82 14.26 -0.94 18.84
C ALA A 82 13.20 -0.09 19.54
N VAL A 83 11.98 -0.02 19.00
CA VAL A 83 10.87 0.73 19.59
C VAL A 83 10.48 0.16 20.95
N VAL A 84 10.25 -1.15 21.09
CA VAL A 84 9.82 -1.71 22.39
C VAL A 84 10.90 -1.62 23.47
N GLN A 85 12.19 -1.54 23.09
CA GLN A 85 13.27 -1.30 24.04
C GLN A 85 13.39 0.16 24.48
N LEU A 86 13.08 1.12 23.60
CA LEU A 86 13.13 2.56 23.91
C LEU A 86 11.85 3.05 24.60
N PHE A 87 10.71 2.46 24.26
CA PHE A 87 9.38 2.87 24.72
C PHE A 87 8.74 1.73 25.50
N GLU A 88 9.07 1.64 26.80
CA GLU A 88 8.52 0.62 27.69
C GLU A 88 6.99 0.63 27.68
N GLY A 89 6.37 -0.52 27.40
CA GLY A 89 4.93 -0.66 27.30
C GLY A 89 4.33 -0.41 25.91
N ALA A 90 5.16 -0.05 24.92
CA ALA A 90 4.71 0.06 23.53
C ALA A 90 4.10 -1.24 23.02
N LYS A 91 2.99 -1.10 22.30
CA LYS A 91 2.34 -2.21 21.59
C LYS A 91 2.65 -2.11 20.11
N PHE A 92 2.85 -3.25 19.47
CA PHE A 92 3.16 -3.31 18.05
C PHE A 92 2.17 -4.25 17.36
N SER A 93 1.84 -3.95 16.09
CA SER A 93 0.86 -4.70 15.34
C SER A 93 1.46 -5.37 14.10
N ILE A 94 1.39 -4.73 12.93
CA ILE A 94 1.83 -5.31 11.65
C ILE A 94 3.04 -4.55 11.09
N GLY A 95 3.96 -5.32 10.49
CA GLY A 95 5.25 -4.83 10.02
C GLY A 95 5.64 -5.26 8.61
N PRO A 96 4.79 -5.12 7.58
CA PRO A 96 5.06 -5.71 6.28
C PRO A 96 6.17 -4.98 5.53
N ALA A 97 6.90 -5.74 4.72
CA ALA A 97 7.68 -5.18 3.62
C ALA A 97 6.73 -4.69 2.51
N ILE A 98 7.11 -3.60 1.86
CA ILE A 98 6.41 -2.98 0.73
C ILE A 98 7.40 -2.77 -0.43
N GLU A 99 6.88 -2.40 -1.60
CA GLU A 99 7.62 -2.32 -2.87
C GLU A 99 8.96 -1.57 -2.79
N ASP A 100 9.04 -0.49 -1.99
CA ASP A 100 10.23 0.33 -1.83
C ASP A 100 10.69 0.48 -0.37
N GLY A 101 10.19 -0.35 0.54
CA GLY A 101 10.55 -0.23 1.95
C GLY A 101 9.76 -1.14 2.87
N PHE A 102 9.43 -0.64 4.04
CA PHE A 102 8.61 -1.32 5.03
C PHE A 102 7.91 -0.27 5.89
N TYR A 103 6.94 -0.72 6.68
CA TYR A 103 6.46 0.08 7.80
C TYR A 103 6.20 -0.82 9.00
N TYR A 104 6.07 -0.22 10.18
CA TYR A 104 5.57 -0.89 11.37
C TYR A 104 4.63 0.03 12.15
N ASP A 105 3.50 -0.51 12.59
CA ASP A 105 2.48 0.20 13.34
C ASP A 105 2.64 -0.01 14.86
N PHE A 106 2.62 1.09 15.62
CA PHE A 106 2.81 1.11 17.06
C PHE A 106 1.72 1.88 17.80
N GLU A 107 1.41 1.43 19.01
CA GLU A 107 0.68 2.19 20.02
C GLU A 107 1.65 2.48 21.17
N LEU A 108 1.88 3.78 21.44
CA LEU A 108 2.73 4.20 22.54
C LEU A 108 1.91 4.41 23.82
N PRO A 109 2.48 4.09 24.99
CA PRO A 109 1.79 4.28 26.26
C PRO A 109 1.57 5.77 26.56
N GLY A 110 0.50 6.07 27.29
CA GLY A 110 0.22 7.43 27.79
C GLY A 110 -0.08 8.46 26.69
N ASN A 111 -0.64 8.02 25.55
CA ASN A 111 -0.98 8.88 24.40
C ASN A 111 0.23 9.65 23.82
N LYS A 112 1.45 9.13 24.00
CA LYS A 112 2.66 9.72 23.41
C LYS A 112 2.63 9.58 21.89
N THR A 113 3.25 10.55 21.22
CA THR A 113 3.48 10.50 19.78
C THR A 113 4.96 10.51 19.47
N PHE A 114 5.37 9.86 18.38
CA PHE A 114 6.73 9.92 17.90
C PHE A 114 7.04 11.32 17.38
N SER A 115 8.22 11.82 17.73
CA SER A 115 8.82 13.02 17.19
C SER A 115 9.96 12.69 16.22
N ASP A 116 10.44 13.68 15.47
CA ASP A 116 11.62 13.52 14.62
C ASP A 116 12.87 13.15 15.43
N ALA A 117 12.98 13.63 16.68
CA ALA A 117 14.06 13.26 17.58
C ALA A 117 13.98 11.77 17.99
N ASP A 118 12.76 11.24 18.14
CA ASP A 118 12.57 9.81 18.41
C ASP A 118 13.01 8.94 17.23
N LEU A 119 12.77 9.38 15.98
CA LEU A 119 13.26 8.65 14.81
C LEU A 119 14.79 8.57 14.77
N VAL A 120 15.49 9.61 15.20
CA VAL A 120 16.96 9.59 15.33
C VAL A 120 17.38 8.58 16.39
N ALA A 121 16.79 8.63 17.59
CA ALA A 121 17.09 7.70 18.67
C ALA A 121 16.77 6.23 18.31
N ILE A 122 15.66 5.98 17.61
CA ILE A 122 15.28 4.66 17.12
C ILE A 122 16.30 4.18 16.08
N THR A 123 16.73 5.05 15.16
CA THR A 123 17.74 4.70 14.14
C THR A 123 19.05 4.28 14.79
N GLU A 124 19.54 5.05 15.77
CA GLU A 124 20.75 4.70 16.54
C GLU A 124 20.59 3.36 17.26
N LYS A 125 19.42 3.12 17.86
CA LYS A 125 19.13 1.86 18.55
C LYS A 125 19.08 0.66 17.59
N MET A 126 18.50 0.83 16.41
CA MET A 126 18.52 -0.19 15.35
C MET A 126 19.95 -0.51 14.93
N GLN A 127 20.82 0.50 14.78
CA GLN A 127 22.24 0.29 14.45
C GLN A 127 22.99 -0.48 15.55
N GLN A 128 22.67 -0.22 16.83
CA GLN A 128 23.23 -1.02 17.95
C GLN A 128 22.80 -2.49 17.86
N ILE A 129 21.53 -2.77 17.52
CA ILE A 129 21.01 -4.13 17.33
C ILE A 129 21.69 -4.84 16.15
N VAL A 130 21.93 -4.12 15.05
CA VAL A 130 22.67 -4.63 13.88
C VAL A 130 24.11 -4.98 14.25
N ALA A 131 24.78 -4.10 15.00
CA ALA A 131 26.15 -4.32 15.45
C ALA A 131 26.28 -5.51 16.44
N ALA A 132 25.20 -5.86 17.14
CA ALA A 132 25.17 -6.99 18.06
C ALA A 132 25.06 -8.37 17.37
N ASP A 133 24.88 -8.42 16.04
CA ASP A 133 24.84 -9.65 15.23
C ASP A 133 23.92 -10.74 15.78
N GLN A 134 22.69 -10.33 16.08
CA GLN A 134 21.67 -11.17 16.68
C GLN A 134 21.11 -12.18 15.66
N PRO A 135 21.13 -13.50 15.91
CA PRO A 135 20.59 -14.49 14.97
C PRO A 135 19.06 -14.46 14.95
N PHE A 136 18.44 -14.57 13.78
CA PHE A 136 17.00 -14.77 13.69
C PHE A 136 16.68 -16.26 13.85
N VAL A 137 15.95 -16.59 14.91
CA VAL A 137 15.57 -17.97 15.25
C VAL A 137 14.06 -18.13 15.13
N LYS A 138 13.64 -18.95 14.16
CA LYS A 138 12.25 -19.35 13.98
C LYS A 138 11.87 -20.44 14.98
N THR A 139 10.67 -20.37 15.54
CA THR A 139 10.09 -21.45 16.33
C THR A 139 8.61 -21.60 15.98
N GLU A 140 8.20 -22.81 15.66
CA GLU A 140 6.78 -23.17 15.51
C GLU A 140 6.21 -23.53 16.89
N MET A 141 5.01 -23.02 17.20
CA MET A 141 4.35 -23.29 18.48
C MET A 141 2.83 -23.26 18.35
N SER A 142 2.13 -23.82 19.34
CA SER A 142 0.67 -23.76 19.38
C SER A 142 0.17 -22.33 19.56
N ALA A 143 -1.01 -22.03 19.03
CA ALA A 143 -1.67 -20.75 19.20
C ALA A 143 -1.80 -20.37 20.69
N GLU A 144 -2.09 -21.33 21.56
CA GLU A 144 -2.21 -21.15 23.01
C GLU A 144 -0.88 -20.72 23.67
N ALA A 145 0.24 -21.28 23.23
CA ALA A 145 1.56 -20.90 23.72
C ALA A 145 1.92 -19.48 23.23
N ALA A 146 1.62 -19.16 21.97
CA ALA A 146 1.84 -17.83 21.42
C ALA A 146 0.99 -16.77 22.13
N LEU A 147 -0.28 -17.03 22.44
CA LEU A 147 -1.14 -16.12 23.20
C LEU A 147 -0.60 -15.82 24.60
N LYS A 148 0.08 -16.77 25.24
CA LYS A 148 0.75 -16.52 26.54
C LYS A 148 1.95 -15.60 26.40
N ILE A 149 2.72 -15.75 25.32
CA ILE A 149 3.89 -14.91 25.02
C ILE A 149 3.44 -13.48 24.69
N PHE A 150 2.40 -13.33 23.86
CA PHE A 150 1.89 -12.05 23.41
C PHE A 150 0.76 -11.49 24.29
N LYS A 151 0.60 -11.96 25.53
CA LYS A 151 -0.48 -11.54 26.44
C LYS A 151 -0.58 -10.01 26.60
N ASP A 152 0.57 -9.34 26.56
CA ASP A 152 0.69 -7.89 26.69
C ASP A 152 0.72 -7.18 25.33
N GLN A 153 0.50 -7.88 24.22
CA GLN A 153 0.48 -7.38 22.84
C GLN A 153 -0.91 -7.66 22.22
N PRO A 154 -1.92 -6.79 22.46
CA PRO A 154 -3.31 -7.07 22.11
C PRO A 154 -3.52 -7.30 20.60
N TYR A 155 -2.81 -6.55 19.76
CA TYR A 155 -2.89 -6.69 18.30
C TYR A 155 -2.41 -8.05 17.82
N LYS A 156 -1.30 -8.56 18.36
CA LYS A 156 -0.79 -9.90 18.03
C LYS A 156 -1.73 -10.99 18.55
N CYS A 157 -2.29 -10.83 19.75
CA CYS A 157 -3.32 -11.73 20.26
C CYS A 157 -4.55 -11.80 19.33
N GLU A 158 -5.02 -10.65 18.83
CA GLU A 158 -6.15 -10.60 17.90
C GLU A 158 -5.85 -11.34 16.59
N ILE A 159 -4.65 -11.11 16.00
CA ILE A 159 -4.22 -11.80 14.77
C ILE A 159 -4.23 -13.32 14.99
N ILE A 160 -3.61 -13.82 16.07
CA ILE A 160 -3.57 -15.25 16.39
C ILE A 160 -4.99 -15.82 16.50
N GLN A 161 -5.88 -15.15 17.23
CA GLN A 161 -7.24 -15.61 17.43
C GLN A 161 -8.04 -15.70 16.13
N ARG A 162 -7.87 -14.73 15.22
CA ARG A 162 -8.57 -14.72 13.92
C ARG A 162 -8.07 -15.84 13.01
N VAL A 163 -6.76 -16.05 12.98
CA VAL A 163 -6.13 -17.12 12.18
C VAL A 163 -6.60 -18.48 12.66
N THR A 164 -6.63 -18.70 13.98
CA THR A 164 -7.14 -19.96 14.57
C THR A 164 -8.65 -20.16 14.35
N LYS A 165 -9.45 -19.09 14.24
CA LYS A 165 -10.90 -19.19 14.00
C LYS A 165 -11.28 -19.34 12.52
N GLY A 166 -10.34 -19.19 11.59
CA GLY A 166 -10.62 -19.19 10.15
C GLY A 166 -11.18 -17.86 9.63
N ASP A 167 -11.10 -16.79 10.41
CA ASP A 167 -11.55 -15.43 10.04
C ASP A 167 -10.38 -14.56 9.51
N ALA A 168 -9.27 -15.19 9.12
CA ALA A 168 -8.07 -14.50 8.66
C ALA A 168 -8.33 -13.76 7.34
N ASP A 169 -7.98 -12.47 7.32
CA ASP A 169 -7.87 -11.71 6.07
C ASP A 169 -6.47 -11.85 5.45
N SER A 170 -6.23 -11.18 4.32
CA SER A 170 -4.94 -11.22 3.64
C SER A 170 -3.79 -10.63 4.47
N VAL A 171 -4.08 -9.78 5.46
CA VAL A 171 -3.07 -9.19 6.35
C VAL A 171 -2.70 -10.19 7.46
N ASP A 172 -3.71 -10.85 8.03
CA ASP A 172 -3.51 -11.89 9.04
C ASP A 172 -2.65 -13.05 8.49
N ALA A 173 -2.86 -13.43 7.22
CA ALA A 173 -2.12 -14.50 6.55
C ALA A 173 -0.63 -14.21 6.30
N LEU A 174 -0.21 -12.93 6.34
CA LEU A 174 1.19 -12.53 6.25
C LEU A 174 1.93 -12.79 7.57
N GLU A 175 1.23 -12.66 8.70
CA GLU A 175 1.83 -12.71 10.04
C GLU A 175 1.76 -14.13 10.65
N ALA A 176 0.73 -14.92 10.31
CA ALA A 176 0.52 -16.24 10.90
C ALA A 176 0.21 -17.33 9.84
N GLY A 177 0.71 -18.54 10.09
CA GLY A 177 0.74 -19.64 9.12
C GLY A 177 -0.56 -20.42 8.95
N SER A 178 -0.94 -21.23 9.94
CA SER A 178 -2.08 -22.16 9.88
C SER A 178 -2.98 -22.05 11.12
N ALA A 179 -4.16 -22.69 11.09
CA ALA A 179 -5.14 -22.59 12.17
C ALA A 179 -4.62 -23.12 13.53
N ASP A 180 -3.78 -24.15 13.53
CA ASP A 180 -3.36 -24.87 14.75
C ASP A 180 -1.93 -24.53 15.20
N SER A 181 -1.10 -23.94 14.33
CA SER A 181 0.29 -23.59 14.62
C SER A 181 0.69 -22.23 14.05
N VAL A 182 1.41 -21.45 14.86
CA VAL A 182 1.97 -20.16 14.45
C VAL A 182 3.49 -20.17 14.60
N SER A 183 4.16 -19.50 13.67
CA SER A 183 5.59 -19.24 13.78
C SER A 183 5.83 -17.93 14.51
N VAL A 184 6.89 -17.93 15.30
CA VAL A 184 7.44 -16.72 15.91
C VAL A 184 8.94 -16.65 15.64
N TYR A 185 9.45 -15.43 15.55
CA TYR A 185 10.88 -15.18 15.42
C TYR A 185 11.42 -14.49 16.67
N ARG A 186 12.60 -14.93 17.09
CA ARG A 186 13.41 -14.26 18.12
C ARG A 186 14.73 -13.88 17.53
N ASN A 187 15.15 -12.65 17.78
CA ASN A 187 16.53 -12.24 17.58
C ASN A 187 17.18 -11.74 18.89
N SER A 188 16.46 -11.74 20.00
CA SER A 188 17.08 -11.66 21.34
C SER A 188 16.20 -12.38 22.35
N GLU A 189 16.73 -12.63 23.54
CA GLU A 189 15.94 -13.25 24.62
C GLU A 189 14.71 -12.40 25.02
N ASN A 190 14.83 -11.08 24.85
CA ASN A 190 13.83 -10.10 25.30
C ASN A 190 12.91 -9.59 24.18
N PHE A 191 13.01 -10.14 22.96
CA PHE A 191 12.15 -9.74 21.86
C PHE A 191 11.71 -10.93 21.03
N VAL A 192 10.41 -10.97 20.76
CA VAL A 192 9.74 -11.97 19.94
C VAL A 192 8.69 -11.28 19.10
N ASP A 193 8.59 -11.69 17.84
CA ASP A 193 7.56 -11.23 16.92
C ASP A 193 6.81 -12.41 16.29
N LEU A 194 5.54 -12.20 16.00
CA LEU A 194 4.68 -13.15 15.30
C LEU A 194 4.89 -12.94 13.81
N CYS A 195 5.46 -13.92 13.13
CA CYS A 195 5.89 -13.75 11.76
C CYS A 195 6.18 -15.12 11.12
N ARG A 196 5.91 -15.26 9.82
CA ARG A 196 6.21 -16.48 9.03
C ARG A 196 7.62 -16.49 8.45
N GLY A 197 8.18 -15.32 8.20
CA GLY A 197 9.44 -15.08 7.50
C GLY A 197 9.32 -15.29 5.97
N PRO A 198 10.45 -15.49 5.27
CA PRO A 198 11.79 -15.69 5.83
C PRO A 198 12.48 -14.41 6.31
N HIS A 199 13.50 -14.58 7.15
CA HIS A 199 14.40 -13.52 7.60
C HIS A 199 15.83 -13.73 7.11
N VAL A 200 16.62 -12.66 7.12
CA VAL A 200 18.09 -12.77 6.98
C VAL A 200 18.67 -13.60 8.12
N PRO A 201 19.85 -14.23 7.97
CA PRO A 201 20.41 -15.10 9.01
C PRO A 201 20.67 -14.41 10.36
N SER A 202 21.05 -13.14 10.35
CA SER A 202 21.31 -12.35 11.56
C SER A 202 21.14 -10.86 11.31
N THR A 203 21.01 -10.06 12.38
CA THR A 203 20.82 -8.60 12.25
C THR A 203 22.00 -7.89 11.61
N SER A 204 23.22 -8.44 11.66
CA SER A 204 24.38 -7.87 10.95
C SER A 204 24.30 -8.04 9.44
N ARG A 205 23.45 -8.96 8.97
CA ARG A 205 23.18 -9.23 7.55
C ARG A 205 22.11 -8.30 6.98
N LEU A 206 21.56 -7.40 7.81
CA LEU A 206 20.83 -6.26 7.30
C LEU A 206 21.75 -5.40 6.44
N GLY A 207 21.22 -4.92 5.32
CA GLY A 207 21.96 -4.02 4.44
C GLY A 207 21.98 -2.60 5.00
N HIS A 208 21.62 -1.64 4.17
CA HIS A 208 21.57 -0.22 4.53
C HIS A 208 20.12 0.24 4.59
N PHE A 209 19.74 0.90 5.68
CA PHE A 209 18.37 1.36 5.91
C PHE A 209 18.28 2.82 6.30
N ALA A 210 17.10 3.40 6.12
CA ALA A 210 16.74 4.73 6.59
C ALA A 210 15.28 4.73 7.07
N LEU A 211 15.01 5.37 8.21
CA LEU A 211 13.65 5.70 8.62
C LEU A 211 13.23 7.00 7.92
N MET A 212 11.98 7.04 7.46
CA MET A 212 11.51 8.07 6.54
C MET A 212 10.57 9.06 7.21
N LYS A 213 9.42 8.59 7.71
CA LYS A 213 8.38 9.44 8.29
C LYS A 213 7.48 8.65 9.22
N VAL A 214 6.79 9.38 10.09
CA VAL A 214 5.68 8.87 10.91
C VAL A 214 4.35 9.27 10.26
N ALA A 215 3.38 8.36 10.24
CA ALA A 215 2.00 8.65 9.85
C ALA A 215 1.01 8.05 10.84
N GLY A 216 -0.22 8.57 10.87
CA GLY A 216 -1.32 7.90 11.58
C GLY A 216 -1.86 6.73 10.75
N ALA A 217 -2.18 5.62 11.42
CA ALA A 217 -2.87 4.48 10.83
C ALA A 217 -3.98 4.01 11.76
N TYR A 218 -5.14 3.66 11.22
CA TYR A 218 -6.20 3.05 12.02
C TYR A 218 -6.06 1.54 11.99
N TRP A 219 -6.20 0.89 13.15
CA TRP A 219 -6.17 -0.57 13.22
C TRP A 219 -7.24 -1.16 12.28
N ARG A 220 -6.81 -2.05 11.36
CA ARG A 220 -7.62 -2.62 10.27
C ARG A 220 -8.38 -1.60 9.40
N GLY A 221 -7.90 -0.36 9.33
CA GLY A 221 -8.56 0.71 8.58
C GLY A 221 -9.91 1.16 9.16
N ASN A 222 -10.22 0.79 10.41
CA ASN A 222 -11.43 1.20 11.09
C ASN A 222 -11.20 2.53 11.82
N GLU A 223 -11.74 3.63 11.27
CA GLU A 223 -11.62 4.98 11.83
C GLU A 223 -12.22 5.13 13.25
N LYS A 224 -13.07 4.18 13.68
CA LYS A 224 -13.61 4.10 15.05
C LYS A 224 -12.73 3.31 16.02
N GLY A 225 -11.69 2.65 15.52
CA GLY A 225 -10.77 1.82 16.29
C GLY A 225 -9.57 2.62 16.85
N PRO A 226 -8.63 1.92 17.51
CA PRO A 226 -7.39 2.53 17.98
C PRO A 226 -6.61 3.18 16.84
N MET A 227 -6.13 4.41 17.08
CA MET A 227 -5.21 5.10 16.20
C MET A 227 -3.77 4.71 16.55
N LEU A 228 -3.09 4.08 15.61
CA LEU A 228 -1.70 3.66 15.67
C LEU A 228 -0.80 4.69 14.97
N GLN A 229 0.49 4.60 15.26
CA GLN A 229 1.53 5.40 14.64
C GLN A 229 2.41 4.49 13.79
N ARG A 230 2.39 4.76 12.49
CA ARG A 230 3.13 4.03 11.48
C ARG A 230 4.48 4.67 11.26
N ILE A 231 5.56 3.96 11.53
CA ILE A 231 6.90 4.38 11.11
C ILE A 231 7.21 3.73 9.77
N TYR A 232 7.46 4.55 8.74
CA TYR A 232 7.96 4.09 7.44
C TYR A 232 9.48 4.05 7.43
N GLY A 233 10.03 3.03 6.80
CA GLY A 233 11.46 2.89 6.54
C GLY A 233 11.73 2.27 5.17
N THR A 234 12.98 2.29 4.75
CA THR A 234 13.45 1.60 3.55
C THR A 234 14.76 0.87 3.84
N ALA A 235 15.02 -0.24 3.14
CA ALA A 235 16.24 -1.04 3.28
C ALA A 235 16.70 -1.57 1.92
N TRP A 236 18.01 -1.56 1.71
CA TRP A 236 18.69 -1.89 0.45
C TRP A 236 19.95 -2.69 0.71
N GLU A 237 20.37 -3.50 -0.25
CA GLU A 237 21.55 -4.36 -0.15
C GLU A 237 22.87 -3.59 -0.12
N SER A 238 22.88 -2.33 -0.57
CA SER A 238 24.09 -1.51 -0.68
C SER A 238 23.84 -0.03 -0.33
N LYS A 239 24.89 0.64 0.15
CA LYS A 239 24.85 2.09 0.44
C LYS A 239 24.53 2.91 -0.81
N SER A 240 25.02 2.45 -1.96
CA SER A 240 24.78 3.11 -3.26
C SER A 240 23.30 3.04 -3.64
N ALA A 241 22.67 1.87 -3.53
CA ALA A 241 21.26 1.71 -3.87
C ALA A 241 20.34 2.49 -2.93
N LEU A 242 20.65 2.53 -1.62
CA LEU A 242 19.94 3.39 -0.68
C LEU A 242 20.07 4.88 -1.08
N ALA A 243 21.28 5.35 -1.37
CA ALA A 243 21.51 6.73 -1.76
C ALA A 243 20.78 7.10 -3.06
N GLU A 244 20.77 6.20 -4.05
CA GLU A 244 20.03 6.37 -5.30
C GLU A 244 18.52 6.46 -5.05
N HIS A 245 17.97 5.59 -4.19
CA HIS A 245 16.56 5.65 -3.83
C HIS A 245 16.19 6.97 -3.13
N LEU A 246 16.99 7.40 -2.15
CA LEU A 246 16.75 8.67 -1.45
C LEU A 246 16.84 9.87 -2.40
N HIS A 247 17.80 9.86 -3.33
CA HIS A 247 17.90 10.90 -4.36
C HIS A 247 16.67 10.92 -5.29
N ARG A 248 16.13 9.76 -5.68
CA ARG A 248 14.89 9.69 -6.47
C ARG A 248 13.69 10.26 -5.71
N LEU A 249 13.60 10.03 -4.41
CA LEU A 249 12.54 10.62 -3.57
C LEU A 249 12.67 12.15 -3.49
N GLU A 250 13.89 12.67 -3.33
CA GLU A 250 14.13 14.11 -3.33
C GLU A 250 13.75 14.75 -4.67
N GLU A 251 14.10 14.12 -5.79
CA GLU A 251 13.72 14.58 -7.12
C GLU A 251 12.19 14.48 -7.36
N ALA A 252 11.53 13.47 -6.81
CA ALA A 252 10.07 13.36 -6.88
C ALA A 252 9.38 14.47 -6.08
N GLU A 253 9.87 14.79 -4.87
CA GLU A 253 9.34 15.88 -4.04
C GLU A 253 9.49 17.24 -4.72
N LYS A 254 10.59 17.46 -5.46
CA LYS A 254 10.78 18.67 -6.28
C LYS A 254 9.73 18.84 -7.37
N ARG A 255 9.05 17.77 -7.76
CA ARG A 255 8.05 17.74 -8.85
C ARG A 255 6.64 17.49 -8.33
N ASP A 256 6.43 17.56 -7.02
CA ASP A 256 5.11 17.43 -6.41
C ASP A 256 4.21 18.60 -6.84
N HIS A 257 3.11 18.30 -7.53
CA HIS A 257 2.19 19.32 -8.04
C HIS A 257 1.58 20.15 -6.92
N ARG A 258 1.51 19.66 -5.68
CA ARG A 258 1.00 20.42 -4.53
C ARG A 258 1.97 21.52 -4.13
N ARG A 259 3.27 21.22 -4.18
CA ARG A 259 4.33 22.19 -3.93
C ARG A 259 4.37 23.23 -5.03
N LEU A 260 4.41 22.77 -6.28
CA LEU A 260 4.45 23.64 -7.47
C LEU A 260 3.19 24.50 -7.59
N ALA A 261 2.01 23.98 -7.25
CA ALA A 261 0.76 24.73 -7.24
C ALA A 261 0.83 25.98 -6.37
N VAL A 262 1.46 25.86 -5.19
CA VAL A 262 1.63 26.97 -4.25
C VAL A 262 2.77 27.88 -4.71
N GLU A 263 3.94 27.34 -5.02
CA GLU A 263 5.13 28.11 -5.45
C GLU A 263 4.86 28.96 -6.69
N MET A 264 4.06 28.44 -7.62
CA MET A 264 3.75 29.11 -8.90
C MET A 264 2.44 29.91 -8.86
N ASP A 265 1.72 29.95 -7.73
CA ASP A 265 0.42 30.62 -7.59
C ASP A 265 -0.63 30.12 -8.60
N LEU A 266 -0.76 28.80 -8.73
CA LEU A 266 -1.69 28.17 -9.66
C LEU A 266 -3.05 27.88 -9.01
N LEU A 267 -3.05 27.37 -7.78
CA LEU A 267 -4.27 27.02 -7.05
C LEU A 267 -3.99 26.89 -5.55
N SER A 268 -5.06 26.86 -4.77
CA SER A 268 -5.03 26.59 -3.33
C SER A 268 -6.17 25.66 -2.89
N PHE A 269 -6.08 25.18 -1.64
CA PHE A 269 -7.12 24.41 -0.96
C PHE A 269 -7.45 25.08 0.40
N PRO A 270 -8.25 26.16 0.41
CA PRO A 270 -8.64 26.83 1.65
C PRO A 270 -9.41 25.88 2.58
N GLN A 271 -9.08 25.89 3.87
CA GLN A 271 -9.71 25.00 4.85
C GLN A 271 -11.22 25.29 4.99
N GLU A 272 -11.62 26.53 4.77
CA GLU A 272 -13.00 27.02 4.82
C GLU A 272 -13.91 26.34 3.81
N LEU A 273 -13.36 25.85 2.70
CA LEU A 273 -14.13 25.10 1.69
C LEU A 273 -14.23 23.61 2.04
N GLY A 274 -13.34 23.10 2.88
CA GLY A 274 -13.20 21.69 3.19
C GLY A 274 -12.26 20.94 2.23
N GLY A 275 -11.86 19.74 2.66
CA GLY A 275 -10.86 18.93 1.95
C GLY A 275 -11.29 18.52 0.55
N GLY A 276 -10.37 18.64 -0.41
CA GLY A 276 -10.57 18.13 -1.77
C GLY A 276 -11.42 19.04 -2.65
N LEU A 277 -11.42 20.35 -2.39
CA LEU A 277 -12.09 21.36 -3.22
C LEU A 277 -11.07 22.45 -3.57
N ALA A 278 -10.57 22.40 -4.80
CA ALA A 278 -9.48 23.28 -5.26
C ALA A 278 -10.02 24.65 -5.73
N VAL A 279 -9.31 25.71 -5.38
CA VAL A 279 -9.55 27.07 -5.87
C VAL A 279 -8.48 27.41 -6.89
N TRP A 280 -8.87 27.57 -8.14
CA TRP A 280 -7.97 27.93 -9.23
C TRP A 280 -7.68 29.43 -9.20
N HIS A 281 -6.40 29.80 -9.09
CA HIS A 281 -5.93 31.19 -9.11
C HIS A 281 -5.78 31.66 -10.57
N PRO A 282 -5.57 32.96 -10.87
CA PRO A 282 -5.51 33.45 -12.24
C PRO A 282 -4.56 32.68 -13.16
N LYS A 283 -3.34 32.34 -12.69
CA LYS A 283 -2.37 31.58 -13.51
C LYS A 283 -2.82 30.15 -13.78
N GLY A 284 -3.29 29.44 -12.75
CA GLY A 284 -3.85 28.09 -12.94
C GLY A 284 -5.13 28.10 -13.76
N GLY A 285 -5.94 29.14 -13.64
CA GLY A 285 -7.14 29.38 -14.43
C GLY A 285 -6.82 29.48 -15.93
N ILE A 286 -5.71 30.14 -16.31
CA ILE A 286 -5.23 30.15 -17.70
C ILE A 286 -4.81 28.76 -18.16
N VAL A 287 -4.06 28.01 -17.34
CA VAL A 287 -3.66 26.62 -17.69
C VAL A 287 -4.89 25.76 -17.93
N ARG A 288 -5.85 25.78 -17.00
CA ARG A 288 -7.12 25.07 -17.12
C ARG A 288 -7.89 25.49 -18.36
N LYS A 289 -8.04 26.80 -18.61
CA LYS A 289 -8.72 27.33 -19.79
C LYS A 289 -8.10 26.81 -21.09
N LEU A 290 -6.78 26.83 -21.21
CA LEU A 290 -6.09 26.35 -22.41
C LEU A 290 -6.33 24.85 -22.65
N MET A 291 -6.33 24.03 -21.59
CA MET A 291 -6.67 22.61 -21.68
C MET A 291 -8.12 22.39 -22.09
N GLU A 292 -9.05 23.13 -21.49
CA GLU A 292 -10.48 23.06 -21.79
C GLU A 292 -10.78 23.51 -23.22
N ASP A 293 -10.20 24.62 -23.69
CA ASP A 293 -10.35 25.13 -25.06
C ASP A 293 -9.86 24.11 -26.08
N TYR A 294 -8.68 23.53 -25.86
CA TYR A 294 -8.16 22.46 -26.71
C TYR A 294 -9.12 21.26 -26.74
N SER A 295 -9.59 20.81 -25.58
CA SER A 295 -10.57 19.71 -25.51
C SER A 295 -11.84 20.05 -26.30
N ARG A 296 -12.38 21.25 -26.15
CA ARG A 296 -13.56 21.71 -26.92
C ARG A 296 -13.29 21.69 -28.42
N GLU A 297 -12.16 22.22 -28.88
CA GLU A 297 -11.82 22.24 -30.31
C GLU A 297 -11.72 20.81 -30.89
N ARG A 298 -11.08 19.89 -30.17
CA ARG A 298 -10.96 18.49 -30.57
C ARG A 298 -12.31 17.80 -30.64
N HIS A 299 -13.18 18.00 -29.65
CA HIS A 299 -14.52 17.41 -29.62
C HIS A 299 -15.44 18.00 -30.69
N GLN A 300 -15.38 19.32 -30.92
CA GLN A 300 -16.14 19.98 -31.99
C GLN A 300 -15.73 19.44 -33.37
N SER A 301 -14.42 19.34 -33.62
CA SER A 301 -13.87 18.79 -34.86
C SER A 301 -14.19 17.30 -35.02
N GLY A 302 -14.32 16.57 -33.91
CA GLY A 302 -14.72 15.16 -33.86
C GLY A 302 -16.23 14.90 -34.00
N GLY A 303 -17.04 15.94 -34.24
CA GLY A 303 -18.49 15.82 -34.44
C GLY A 303 -19.30 15.60 -33.16
N TYR A 304 -18.72 15.85 -31.98
CA TYR A 304 -19.43 15.78 -30.70
C TYR A 304 -20.41 16.94 -30.56
N LYS A 305 -21.49 16.70 -29.83
CA LYS A 305 -22.55 17.66 -29.54
C LYS A 305 -22.41 18.12 -28.09
N PHE A 306 -22.13 19.40 -27.92
CA PHE A 306 -21.96 20.01 -26.61
C PHE A 306 -23.30 20.06 -25.88
N VAL A 307 -23.30 19.59 -24.64
CA VAL A 307 -24.44 19.64 -23.74
C VAL A 307 -24.00 20.17 -22.38
N PHE A 308 -24.97 20.65 -21.59
CA PHE A 308 -24.74 21.14 -20.24
C PHE A 308 -25.83 20.57 -19.34
N THR A 309 -25.44 19.93 -18.24
CA THR A 309 -26.37 19.26 -17.33
C THR A 309 -26.21 19.77 -15.90
N PRO A 310 -27.29 19.84 -15.12
CA PRO A 310 -27.24 20.32 -13.74
C PRO A 310 -26.27 19.53 -12.85
N HIS A 311 -25.80 20.15 -11.76
CA HIS A 311 -24.98 19.47 -10.75
C HIS A 311 -25.80 18.62 -9.78
N LEU A 312 -27.09 18.91 -9.63
CA LEU A 312 -27.99 18.23 -8.71
C LEU A 312 -29.05 17.44 -9.49
N ALA A 313 -29.41 16.27 -8.98
CA ALA A 313 -30.55 15.52 -9.50
C ALA A 313 -31.29 14.78 -8.38
N ASN A 314 -32.58 14.53 -8.61
CA ASN A 314 -33.44 13.77 -7.71
C ASN A 314 -32.94 12.31 -7.59
N SER A 315 -33.08 11.72 -6.40
CA SER A 315 -32.64 10.34 -6.09
C SER A 315 -33.14 9.32 -7.11
N HIS A 316 -34.37 9.50 -7.62
CA HIS A 316 -34.99 8.60 -8.58
C HIS A 316 -34.15 8.39 -9.85
N LEU A 317 -33.42 9.42 -10.31
CA LEU A 317 -32.53 9.30 -11.47
C LEU A 317 -31.34 8.37 -11.17
N PHE A 318 -30.79 8.46 -9.96
CA PHE A 318 -29.65 7.65 -9.53
C PHE A 318 -30.06 6.23 -9.15
N GLU A 319 -31.28 6.04 -8.64
CA GLU A 319 -31.90 4.72 -8.46
C GLU A 319 -32.13 4.04 -9.81
N THR A 320 -32.70 4.77 -10.79
CA THR A 320 -32.98 4.24 -12.13
C THR A 320 -31.71 3.85 -12.86
N SER A 321 -30.63 4.61 -12.67
CA SER A 321 -29.34 4.32 -13.31
C SER A 321 -28.47 3.33 -12.51
N GLY A 322 -28.91 2.86 -11.34
CA GLY A 322 -28.16 1.89 -10.52
C GLY A 322 -27.07 2.50 -9.60
N HIS A 323 -26.82 3.80 -9.69
CA HIS A 323 -25.74 4.45 -8.94
C HIS A 323 -25.98 4.46 -7.44
N LEU A 324 -27.23 4.60 -6.99
CA LEU A 324 -27.54 4.55 -5.56
C LEU A 324 -27.44 3.13 -4.98
N GLN A 325 -27.46 2.09 -5.81
CA GLN A 325 -27.33 0.71 -5.39
C GLN A 325 -25.86 0.30 -5.28
N PHE A 326 -25.02 0.73 -6.23
CA PHE A 326 -23.61 0.31 -6.31
C PHE A 326 -22.60 1.36 -5.84
N TYR A 327 -22.96 2.64 -5.80
CA TYR A 327 -22.03 3.76 -5.59
C TYR A 327 -22.45 4.72 -4.47
N LYS A 328 -23.46 4.36 -3.66
CA LYS A 328 -23.98 5.21 -2.58
C LYS A 328 -22.91 5.74 -1.64
N ASP A 329 -21.98 4.88 -1.22
CA ASP A 329 -20.92 5.24 -0.27
C ASP A 329 -19.89 6.21 -0.86
N GLY A 330 -19.82 6.29 -2.20
CA GLY A 330 -18.97 7.24 -2.93
C GLY A 330 -19.71 8.53 -3.33
N MET A 331 -21.02 8.64 -3.05
CA MET A 331 -21.81 9.84 -3.30
C MET A 331 -21.81 10.76 -2.08
N TYR A 332 -21.93 12.06 -2.32
CA TYR A 332 -22.20 13.00 -1.23
C TYR A 332 -23.52 12.65 -0.53
N PRO A 333 -23.66 12.93 0.78
CA PRO A 333 -24.90 12.71 1.50
C PRO A 333 -26.10 13.39 0.82
N PRO A 334 -27.30 12.78 0.92
CA PRO A 334 -28.51 13.38 0.35
C PRO A 334 -28.81 14.74 0.95
N MET A 335 -29.37 15.62 0.12
CA MET A 335 -30.07 16.82 0.56
C MET A 335 -31.56 16.51 0.58
N GLU A 336 -32.13 16.45 1.78
CA GLU A 336 -33.57 16.24 1.98
C GLU A 336 -34.30 17.58 1.84
N MET A 337 -35.25 17.63 0.91
CA MET A 337 -36.09 18.80 0.65
C MET A 337 -37.57 18.40 0.70
N ASP A 338 -38.47 19.37 0.90
CA ASP A 338 -39.92 19.13 0.98
C ASP A 338 -40.49 18.41 -0.25
N ASN A 339 -39.84 18.57 -1.41
CA ASN A 339 -40.24 17.98 -2.69
C ASN A 339 -39.36 16.79 -3.13
N GLY A 340 -38.58 16.22 -2.22
CA GLY A 340 -37.82 14.99 -2.44
C GLY A 340 -36.34 15.09 -2.08
N THR A 341 -35.63 13.99 -2.32
CA THR A 341 -34.22 13.84 -1.98
C THR A 341 -33.35 14.11 -3.20
N TYR A 342 -32.32 14.94 -3.03
CA TYR A 342 -31.40 15.33 -4.11
C TYR A 342 -29.96 14.96 -3.78
N TYR A 343 -29.18 14.67 -4.83
CA TYR A 343 -27.76 14.39 -4.71
C TYR A 343 -26.95 15.26 -5.68
N PRO A 344 -25.75 15.72 -5.28
CA PRO A 344 -24.72 16.11 -6.23
C PRO A 344 -24.36 14.94 -7.14
N LYS A 345 -24.27 15.18 -8.46
CA LYS A 345 -23.99 14.12 -9.42
C LYS A 345 -22.56 13.55 -9.23
N PRO A 346 -22.40 12.23 -9.09
CA PRO A 346 -21.07 11.59 -9.06
C PRO A 346 -20.50 11.33 -10.46
N MET A 347 -21.38 11.36 -11.49
CA MET A 347 -21.12 11.08 -12.90
C MET A 347 -22.15 11.81 -13.78
N ASN A 348 -21.83 12.09 -15.04
CA ASN A 348 -22.74 12.79 -15.98
C ASN A 348 -23.65 11.82 -16.77
N CYS A 349 -23.34 10.52 -16.77
CA CYS A 349 -24.02 9.51 -17.58
C CYS A 349 -25.56 9.52 -17.47
N PRO A 350 -26.21 9.63 -16.28
CA PRO A 350 -27.66 9.56 -16.21
C PRO A 350 -28.32 10.76 -16.88
N MET A 351 -27.68 11.94 -16.81
CA MET A 351 -28.21 13.17 -17.41
C MET A 351 -28.07 13.14 -18.94
N HIS A 352 -26.99 12.57 -19.47
CA HIS A 352 -26.82 12.41 -20.92
C HIS A 352 -27.85 11.41 -21.48
N CYS A 353 -28.21 10.38 -20.72
CA CYS A 353 -29.32 9.49 -21.06
C CYS A 353 -30.67 10.21 -21.12
N LEU A 354 -30.91 11.22 -20.26
CA LEU A 354 -32.14 12.02 -20.34
C LEU A 354 -32.20 12.83 -21.64
N ILE A 355 -31.09 13.42 -22.08
CA ILE A 355 -30.99 14.15 -23.35
C ILE A 355 -31.23 13.22 -24.55
N TYR A 356 -30.70 12.00 -24.49
CA TYR A 356 -30.97 10.99 -25.50
C TYR A 356 -32.46 10.64 -25.56
N ARG A 357 -33.08 10.41 -24.38
CA ARG A 357 -34.48 9.99 -24.20
C ARG A 357 -35.52 11.06 -24.57
N ASP A 358 -35.18 12.34 -24.50
CA ASP A 358 -36.10 13.47 -24.66
C ASP A 358 -36.98 13.40 -25.92
N ARG A 359 -36.47 12.78 -26.99
CA ARG A 359 -37.26 12.50 -28.19
C ARG A 359 -36.90 11.17 -28.86
N GLN A 360 -37.80 10.68 -29.70
CA GLN A 360 -37.50 9.57 -30.60
C GLN A 360 -36.34 9.91 -31.55
N ARG A 361 -35.49 8.91 -31.81
CA ARG A 361 -34.29 9.01 -32.65
C ARG A 361 -34.32 7.97 -33.76
N SER A 362 -33.86 8.36 -34.95
CA SER A 362 -33.63 7.43 -36.06
C SER A 362 -32.25 6.78 -35.95
N TYR A 363 -32.11 5.54 -36.44
CA TYR A 363 -30.79 4.89 -36.57
C TYR A 363 -29.80 5.72 -37.41
N ARG A 364 -30.30 6.57 -38.32
CA ARG A 364 -29.49 7.47 -39.15
C ARG A 364 -28.84 8.62 -38.36
N GLU A 365 -29.36 8.92 -37.16
CA GLU A 365 -28.77 9.91 -36.26
C GLU A 365 -27.63 9.32 -35.42
N LEU A 366 -27.39 8.00 -35.50
CA LEU A 366 -26.32 7.32 -34.79
C LEU A 366 -25.07 7.15 -35.67
N PRO A 367 -23.86 7.29 -35.11
CA PRO A 367 -23.56 7.46 -33.69
C PRO A 367 -23.76 8.92 -33.21
N LEU A 368 -24.51 9.08 -32.12
CA LEU A 368 -24.67 10.36 -31.43
C LEU A 368 -23.64 10.47 -30.31
N ARG A 369 -22.82 11.52 -30.34
CA ARG A 369 -21.77 11.75 -29.35
C ARG A 369 -22.12 12.99 -28.54
N LEU A 370 -22.50 12.83 -27.27
CA LEU A 370 -22.74 13.95 -26.37
C LEU A 370 -21.48 14.24 -25.57
N PHE A 371 -21.06 15.50 -25.48
CA PHE A 371 -19.88 15.93 -24.75
C PHE A 371 -20.21 17.04 -23.75
N GLU A 372 -19.63 16.96 -22.57
CA GLU A 372 -19.74 17.98 -21.53
C GLU A 372 -18.42 18.07 -20.75
N LEU A 373 -17.93 19.29 -20.51
CA LEU A 373 -16.96 19.52 -19.43
C LEU A 373 -17.72 19.45 -18.10
N GLY A 374 -18.06 18.24 -17.69
CA GLY A 374 -19.02 17.96 -16.63
C GLY A 374 -18.39 17.94 -15.26
N THR A 375 -18.75 18.90 -14.40
CA THR A 375 -18.32 18.92 -13.00
C THR A 375 -19.15 17.96 -12.16
N VAL A 376 -18.46 17.04 -11.49
CA VAL A 376 -19.03 16.00 -10.65
C VAL A 376 -18.44 16.05 -9.25
N TYR A 377 -19.12 15.42 -8.30
CA TYR A 377 -18.72 15.37 -6.90
C TYR A 377 -18.71 13.94 -6.36
N ARG A 378 -17.59 13.52 -5.77
CA ARG A 378 -17.41 12.21 -5.15
C ARG A 378 -17.00 12.35 -3.69
N TYR A 379 -17.63 11.57 -2.82
CA TYR A 379 -17.36 11.57 -1.39
C TYR A 379 -16.14 10.69 -1.07
N GLU A 380 -14.98 11.17 -1.51
CA GLU A 380 -13.70 10.55 -1.16
C GLU A 380 -13.40 10.71 0.33
N ARG A 381 -12.89 9.65 0.97
CA ARG A 381 -12.49 9.69 2.39
C ARG A 381 -11.43 10.76 2.60
N ALA A 382 -11.49 11.50 3.72
CA ALA A 382 -10.60 12.64 3.95
C ALA A 382 -9.11 12.25 3.87
N GLY A 383 -8.75 11.07 4.41
CA GLY A 383 -7.38 10.55 4.39
C GLY A 383 -6.87 10.09 3.02
N THR A 384 -7.73 9.97 2.00
CA THR A 384 -7.31 9.58 0.63
C THR A 384 -7.12 10.77 -0.31
N LEU A 385 -7.46 11.98 0.12
CA LEU A 385 -7.34 13.18 -0.70
C LEU A 385 -5.87 13.53 -0.95
N HIS A 386 -5.54 13.88 -2.19
CA HIS A 386 -4.16 14.15 -2.59
C HIS A 386 -4.08 15.19 -3.72
N GLY A 387 -4.04 16.47 -3.32
CA GLY A 387 -3.99 17.60 -4.25
C GLY A 387 -5.03 17.48 -5.37
N LEU A 388 -4.62 17.61 -6.63
CA LEU A 388 -5.48 17.40 -7.79
C LEU A 388 -5.62 15.94 -8.25
N LEU A 389 -4.78 15.00 -7.78
CA LEU A 389 -4.83 13.61 -8.24
C LEU A 389 -6.02 12.84 -7.67
N ARG A 390 -6.43 13.17 -6.44
CA ARG A 390 -7.61 12.60 -5.79
C ARG A 390 -8.34 13.66 -4.99
N ILE A 391 -9.48 14.08 -5.50
CA ILE A 391 -10.20 15.28 -5.09
C ILE A 391 -11.71 15.02 -5.06
N ARG A 392 -12.50 15.82 -4.33
CA ARG A 392 -13.95 15.60 -4.20
C ARG A 392 -14.78 16.28 -5.27
N GLY A 393 -14.35 17.44 -5.76
CA GLY A 393 -15.02 18.17 -6.84
C GLY A 393 -14.08 18.35 -8.02
N PHE A 394 -14.45 17.83 -9.19
CA PHE A 394 -13.62 17.90 -10.39
C PHE A 394 -14.46 17.94 -11.66
N THR A 395 -13.85 18.43 -12.74
CA THR A 395 -14.46 18.52 -14.06
C THR A 395 -13.82 17.49 -14.97
N GLN A 396 -14.63 16.64 -15.58
CA GLN A 396 -14.19 15.68 -16.57
C GLN A 396 -14.49 16.22 -17.97
N ASP A 397 -13.64 15.95 -18.94
CA ASP A 397 -13.95 16.06 -20.36
C ASP A 397 -14.79 14.86 -20.82
N ASP A 398 -15.97 14.76 -20.23
CA ASP A 398 -16.82 13.59 -20.29
C ASP A 398 -17.64 13.51 -21.58
N SER A 399 -17.86 12.29 -22.07
CA SER A 399 -18.66 12.05 -23.25
C SER A 399 -19.39 10.71 -23.19
N HIS A 400 -20.61 10.70 -23.69
CA HIS A 400 -21.42 9.50 -23.87
C HIS A 400 -21.79 9.34 -25.34
N ILE A 401 -21.39 8.20 -25.93
CA ILE A 401 -21.65 7.88 -27.32
C ILE A 401 -22.77 6.84 -27.40
N PHE A 402 -23.89 7.24 -27.97
CA PHE A 402 -25.01 6.37 -28.26
C PHE A 402 -24.85 5.86 -29.69
N CYS A 403 -24.73 4.54 -29.86
CA CYS A 403 -24.47 3.91 -31.15
C CYS A 403 -25.17 2.55 -31.23
N THR A 404 -25.25 2.00 -32.44
CA THR A 404 -25.66 0.60 -32.60
C THR A 404 -24.52 -0.34 -32.20
N GLN A 405 -24.85 -1.60 -31.92
CA GLN A 405 -23.82 -2.60 -31.60
C GLN A 405 -22.79 -2.76 -32.74
N GLU A 406 -23.24 -2.64 -33.99
CA GLU A 406 -22.39 -2.70 -35.20
C GLU A 406 -21.39 -1.53 -35.28
N GLN A 407 -21.72 -0.39 -34.66
CA GLN A 407 -20.90 0.82 -34.64
C GLN A 407 -19.91 0.87 -33.45
N MET A 408 -19.92 -0.13 -32.57
CA MET A 408 -19.00 -0.20 -31.43
C MET A 408 -17.59 -0.72 -31.78
N ALA A 409 -17.43 -1.32 -32.96
CA ALA A 409 -16.20 -1.98 -33.40
C ALA A 409 -15.06 -1.01 -33.75
#